data_AF-A0A9P8UMD3-F1
#
_entry.id   AF-A0A9P8UMD3-F1
#
_cell.length_a   1.000
_cell.length_b   1.000
_cell.length_c   1.000
_cell.angle_alpha   90.00
_cell.angle_beta   90.00
_cell.angle_gamma   90.00
#
_symmetry.space_group_name_H-M   'P 1'
#
loop_
_entity.id
_entity.type
_entity.pdbx_description
1 polymer ?
#
loop_
_entity_poly.entity_id
_entity_poly.type
_entity_poly.pdbx_seq_one_letter_code
_entity_poly.pdbx_strand_id
1 'polypeptide(L)'
;MAQPKYLTGDPAALNEFIDRFDVFLFDCDGVLWSGDHLFEGVVETLEMLRSRGKKVVFVTNNSTKSRADYQKKLTSMGIPSNIEEIFASAYSSAIYISRILKLPEGKNKVFVIGESGIETELRTENVPFIGGTDPALRRDITPEDYGKIADGSLLDPEVGVVLAGLDFHINYLKLSLGFQYLQRGAKFLATNLDSTLPNSHTFFPGAGSISIPLVNMTGQQPLSLGKPSQAMMDAIEGKFHLDRERTCMVGDRLNTDIQFGVEGGLGGTLAVLTGVNKKADWEAKDAVAVPAYYVDKLSDLRAAKS
;
A
#
# COMPACT_ATOMS: atom_id res chain seq x y z
N MET A 1 14.43 0.25 24.18
CA MET A 1 13.40 1.01 23.43
C MET A 1 12.44 1.61 24.44
N ALA A 2 12.02 2.86 24.27
CA ALA A 2 10.98 3.43 25.13
C ALA A 2 9.67 2.67 24.92
N GLN A 3 8.91 2.43 25.99
CA GLN A 3 7.59 1.80 25.87
C GLN A 3 6.64 2.73 25.09
N PRO A 4 5.77 2.18 24.22
CA PRO A 4 4.74 2.97 23.54
C PRO A 4 3.88 3.74 24.55
N LYS A 5 3.64 5.04 24.31
CA LYS A 5 2.75 5.86 25.16
C LYS A 5 1.29 5.61 24.77
N TYR A 6 0.49 5.15 25.72
CA TYR A 6 -0.96 5.03 25.55
C TYR A 6 -1.63 6.39 25.68
N LEU A 7 -2.51 6.76 24.74
CA LEU A 7 -3.11 8.10 24.72
C LEU A 7 -4.63 8.12 24.98
N THR A 8 -5.34 7.01 24.80
CA THR A 8 -6.81 6.99 24.96
C THR A 8 -7.19 7.36 26.40
N GLY A 9 -8.10 8.32 26.53
CA GLY A 9 -8.58 8.82 27.82
C GLY A 9 -7.69 9.89 28.49
N ASP A 10 -6.60 10.33 27.85
CA ASP A 10 -5.73 11.41 28.35
C ASP A 10 -5.74 12.64 27.42
N PRO A 11 -6.66 13.61 27.64
CA PRO A 11 -6.77 14.81 26.82
C PRO A 11 -5.49 15.64 26.71
N ALA A 12 -4.70 15.71 27.79
CA ALA A 12 -3.48 16.51 27.81
C ALA A 12 -2.40 15.88 26.94
N ALA A 13 -2.20 14.56 27.08
CA ALA A 13 -1.26 13.81 26.24
C ALA A 13 -1.68 13.79 24.77
N LEU A 14 -2.98 13.74 24.49
CA LEU A 14 -3.52 13.81 23.12
C LEU A 14 -3.25 15.17 22.47
N ASN A 15 -3.44 16.28 23.20
CA ASN A 15 -3.10 17.61 22.69
C ASN A 15 -1.61 17.74 22.39
N GLU A 16 -0.76 17.34 23.35
CA GLU A 16 0.70 17.35 23.17
C GLU A 16 1.12 16.53 21.94
N PHE A 17 0.53 15.34 21.77
CA PHE A 17 0.76 14.49 20.61
C PHE A 17 0.35 15.18 19.30
N ILE A 18 -0.85 15.75 19.23
CA ILE A 18 -1.34 16.41 18.01
C ILE A 18 -0.51 17.66 17.68
N ASP A 19 -0.11 18.45 18.68
CA ASP A 19 0.66 19.67 18.47
C ASP A 19 2.10 19.42 18.02
N ARG A 20 2.65 18.24 18.32
CA ARG A 20 3.98 17.83 17.89
C ARG A 20 4.10 17.67 16.37
N PHE A 21 3.03 17.28 15.69
CA PHE A 21 3.06 16.94 14.26
C PHE A 21 2.29 17.93 13.40
N ASP A 22 2.77 18.18 12.19
CA ASP A 22 2.10 18.99 11.18
C ASP A 22 1.40 18.13 10.13
N VAL A 23 1.94 16.93 9.86
CA VAL A 23 1.45 16.01 8.83
C VAL A 23 1.12 14.66 9.46
N PHE A 24 -0.05 14.13 9.12
CA PHE A 24 -0.45 12.77 9.46
C PHE A 24 -0.61 11.94 8.19
N LEU A 25 0.17 10.88 8.09
CA LEU A 25 0.03 9.84 7.09
C LEU A 25 -0.88 8.76 7.66
N PHE A 26 -2.03 8.51 7.04
CA PHE A 26 -2.98 7.51 7.49
C PHE A 26 -2.96 6.30 6.58
N ASP A 27 -2.75 5.10 7.13
CA ASP A 27 -3.30 3.93 6.47
C ASP A 27 -4.84 3.99 6.40
N CYS A 28 -5.44 3.19 5.53
CA CYS A 28 -6.86 3.19 5.25
C CYS A 28 -7.58 1.96 5.84
N ASP A 29 -7.22 0.76 5.38
CA ASP A 29 -7.89 -0.49 5.73
C ASP A 29 -7.43 -0.94 7.13
N GLY A 30 -8.32 -0.93 8.13
CA GLY A 30 -7.97 -1.21 9.53
C GLY A 30 -7.79 0.06 10.38
N VAL A 31 -7.68 1.22 9.75
CA VAL A 31 -7.57 2.53 10.43
C VAL A 31 -8.82 3.40 10.24
N LEU A 32 -9.28 3.55 9.00
CA LEU A 32 -10.45 4.36 8.67
C LEU A 32 -11.70 3.49 8.53
N TRP A 33 -11.55 2.28 7.98
CA TRP A 33 -12.66 1.37 7.72
C TRP A 33 -12.22 -0.09 7.74
N SER A 34 -13.20 -1.00 7.74
CA SER A 34 -13.04 -2.42 7.41
C SER A 34 -13.97 -2.77 6.25
N GLY A 35 -13.41 -3.07 5.08
CA GLY A 35 -14.20 -3.25 3.86
C GLY A 35 -14.95 -1.97 3.48
N ASP A 36 -16.28 -1.99 3.52
CA ASP A 36 -17.15 -0.84 3.27
C ASP A 36 -17.71 -0.20 4.56
N HIS A 37 -17.35 -0.75 5.73
CA HIS A 37 -17.78 -0.22 7.02
C HIS A 37 -16.80 0.84 7.53
N LEU A 38 -17.19 2.11 7.47
CA LEU A 38 -16.46 3.22 8.06
C LEU A 38 -16.51 3.14 9.59
N PHE A 39 -15.37 3.30 10.27
CA PHE A 39 -15.35 3.29 11.72
C PHE A 39 -15.93 4.58 12.31
N GLU A 40 -16.56 4.44 13.48
CA GLU A 40 -17.24 5.54 14.16
C GLU A 40 -16.27 6.67 14.52
N GLY A 41 -16.67 7.91 14.19
CA GLY A 41 -15.94 9.12 14.56
C GLY A 41 -14.75 9.46 13.67
N VAL A 42 -14.48 8.69 12.60
CA VAL A 42 -13.33 8.91 11.70
C VAL A 42 -13.45 10.25 10.98
N VAL A 43 -14.61 10.57 10.42
CA VAL A 43 -14.84 11.83 9.68
C VAL A 43 -14.54 13.03 10.58
N GLU A 44 -15.14 13.05 11.77
CA GLU A 44 -15.00 14.12 12.75
C GLU A 44 -13.56 14.25 13.26
N THR A 45 -12.82 13.14 13.31
CA THR A 45 -11.40 13.15 13.70
C THR A 45 -10.55 13.80 12.63
N LEU A 46 -10.75 13.44 11.35
CA LEU A 46 -10.02 14.03 10.24
C LEU A 46 -10.35 15.53 10.10
N GLU A 47 -11.61 15.91 10.28
CA GLU A 47 -12.03 17.33 10.31
C GLU A 47 -11.41 18.10 11.47
N MET A 48 -11.34 17.50 12.67
CA MET A 48 -10.67 18.11 13.82
C MET A 48 -9.18 18.32 13.57
N LEU A 49 -8.48 17.35 12.98
CA LEU A 49 -7.07 17.51 12.61
C LEU A 49 -6.90 18.64 11.59
N ARG A 50 -7.74 18.69 10.56
CA ARG A 50 -7.72 19.76 9.54
C ARG A 50 -8.01 21.13 10.14
N SER A 51 -8.96 21.24 11.08
CA SER A 51 -9.28 22.51 11.74
C SER A 51 -8.16 23.01 12.65
N ARG A 52 -7.30 22.11 13.13
CA ARG A 52 -6.03 22.43 13.82
C ARG A 52 -4.85 22.67 12.88
N GLY A 53 -5.11 22.86 11.58
CA GLY A 53 -4.09 23.16 10.57
C GLY A 53 -3.21 21.97 10.19
N LYS A 54 -3.62 20.74 10.53
CA LYS A 54 -2.83 19.53 10.23
C LYS A 54 -3.09 19.08 8.79
N LYS A 55 -2.03 18.70 8.09
CA LYS A 55 -2.10 18.09 6.76
C LYS A 55 -2.40 16.60 6.90
N VAL A 56 -3.37 16.13 6.12
CA VAL A 56 -3.79 14.73 6.09
C VAL A 56 -3.38 14.12 4.75
N VAL A 57 -2.75 12.96 4.78
CA VAL A 57 -2.40 12.19 3.58
C VAL A 57 -2.80 10.73 3.82
N PHE A 58 -3.52 10.14 2.87
CA PHE A 58 -3.95 8.76 2.89
C PHE A 58 -2.92 7.89 2.16
N VAL A 59 -2.25 7.00 2.88
CA VAL A 59 -1.17 6.14 2.37
C VAL A 59 -1.60 4.68 2.48
N THR A 60 -1.96 4.05 1.36
CA THR A 60 -2.51 2.68 1.36
C THR A 60 -1.67 1.71 0.52
N ASN A 61 -1.49 0.49 1.03
CA ASN A 61 -0.86 -0.59 0.27
C ASN A 61 -1.81 -1.26 -0.72
N ASN A 62 -3.11 -1.04 -0.63
CA ASN A 62 -4.08 -1.71 -1.50
C ASN A 62 -4.03 -1.11 -2.92
N SER A 63 -3.56 -1.93 -3.86
CA SER A 63 -3.38 -1.54 -5.27
C SER A 63 -4.59 -1.87 -6.15
N THR A 64 -5.70 -2.33 -5.58
CA THR A 64 -6.87 -2.74 -6.38
C THR A 64 -7.63 -1.57 -6.99
N LYS A 65 -7.46 -0.37 -6.42
CA LYS A 65 -8.14 0.87 -6.80
C LYS A 65 -7.11 1.94 -7.16
N SER A 66 -7.46 2.80 -8.11
CA SER A 66 -6.66 3.99 -8.41
C SER A 66 -6.87 5.07 -7.34
N ARG A 67 -6.05 6.13 -7.34
CA ARG A 67 -6.27 7.31 -6.49
C ARG A 67 -7.64 7.94 -6.75
N ALA A 68 -8.09 7.98 -8.01
CA ALA A 68 -9.40 8.50 -8.36
C ALA A 68 -10.54 7.63 -7.78
N ASP A 69 -10.37 6.31 -7.75
CA ASP A 69 -11.34 5.41 -7.14
C ASP A 69 -11.34 5.52 -5.62
N TYR A 70 -10.18 5.69 -4.99
CA TYR A 70 -10.09 5.97 -3.56
C TYR A 70 -10.71 7.30 -3.19
N GLN A 71 -10.53 8.34 -4.00
CA GLN A 71 -11.19 9.63 -3.79
C GLN A 71 -12.71 9.46 -3.80
N LYS A 72 -13.26 8.73 -4.78
CA LYS A 72 -14.69 8.42 -4.83
C LYS A 72 -15.15 7.64 -3.59
N LYS A 73 -14.37 6.64 -3.15
CA LYS A 73 -14.67 5.86 -1.94
C LYS A 73 -14.70 6.75 -0.69
N LEU A 74 -13.66 7.56 -0.47
CA LEU A 74 -13.59 8.52 0.64
C LEU A 74 -14.79 9.47 0.64
N THR A 75 -15.12 10.04 -0.52
CA THR A 75 -16.29 10.92 -0.66
C THR A 75 -17.61 10.20 -0.35
N SER A 76 -17.78 8.96 -0.82
CA SER A 76 -18.99 8.17 -0.50
C SER A 76 -19.13 7.84 0.99
N MET A 77 -18.01 7.85 1.73
CA MET A 77 -17.96 7.67 3.18
C MET A 77 -18.06 8.99 3.95
N GLY A 78 -18.30 10.11 3.26
CA GLY A 78 -18.41 11.42 3.89
C GLY A 78 -17.07 12.02 4.31
N ILE A 79 -15.93 11.53 3.79
CA ILE A 79 -14.61 12.11 4.02
C ILE A 79 -14.27 13.01 2.81
N PRO A 80 -14.33 14.35 2.94
CA PRO A 80 -13.87 15.24 1.88
C PRO A 80 -12.39 14.99 1.62
N SER A 81 -12.01 14.74 0.37
CA SER A 81 -10.62 14.50 -0.01
C SER A 81 -10.30 14.99 -1.42
N ASN A 82 -9.07 15.47 -1.58
CA ASN A 82 -8.44 15.76 -2.86
C ASN A 82 -7.65 14.54 -3.32
N ILE A 83 -7.62 14.28 -4.63
CA ILE A 83 -6.82 13.18 -5.20
C ILE A 83 -5.33 13.29 -4.83
N GLU A 84 -4.85 14.52 -4.62
CA GLU A 84 -3.47 14.79 -4.20
C GLU A 84 -3.16 14.33 -2.79
N GLU A 85 -4.16 14.19 -1.91
CA GLU A 85 -3.99 13.65 -0.55
C GLU A 85 -3.85 12.11 -0.56
N ILE A 86 -3.99 11.43 -1.70
CA ILE A 86 -4.01 9.96 -1.77
C ILE A 86 -2.71 9.45 -2.39
N PHE A 87 -2.03 8.58 -1.66
CA PHE A 87 -0.80 7.91 -2.05
C PHE A 87 -0.94 6.39 -1.91
N ALA A 88 -1.44 5.74 -2.96
CA ALA A 88 -1.59 4.29 -3.01
C ALA A 88 -0.34 3.60 -3.58
N SER A 89 -0.11 2.34 -3.21
CA SER A 89 0.98 1.51 -3.77
C SER A 89 0.93 1.34 -5.29
N ALA A 90 -0.26 1.36 -5.90
CA ALA A 90 -0.42 1.39 -7.35
C ALA A 90 0.24 2.65 -7.96
N TYR A 91 0.01 3.82 -7.35
CA TYR A 91 0.59 5.07 -7.79
C TYR A 91 2.10 5.13 -7.53
N SER A 92 2.54 4.68 -6.35
CA SER A 92 3.97 4.52 -6.02
C SER A 92 4.69 3.67 -7.06
N SER A 93 4.05 2.54 -7.46
CA SER A 93 4.61 1.64 -8.47
C SER A 93 4.75 2.31 -9.83
N ALA A 94 3.72 3.05 -10.27
CA ALA A 94 3.73 3.77 -11.53
C ALA A 94 4.81 4.86 -11.56
N ILE A 95 4.94 5.66 -10.50
CA ILE A 95 6.02 6.66 -10.36
C ILE A 95 7.39 6.00 -10.43
N TYR A 96 7.60 4.93 -9.64
CA TYR A 96 8.88 4.25 -9.59
C TYR A 96 9.29 3.71 -10.96
N ILE A 97 8.37 3.05 -11.67
CA ILE A 97 8.63 2.52 -13.01
C ILE A 97 8.89 3.64 -14.02
N SER A 98 8.11 4.72 -13.97
CA SER A 98 8.20 5.83 -14.94
C SER A 98 9.44 6.71 -14.73
N ARG A 99 9.83 6.96 -13.48
CA ARG A 99 10.79 8.03 -13.14
C ARG A 99 12.11 7.55 -12.53
N ILE A 100 12.14 6.36 -11.95
CA ILE A 100 13.29 5.87 -11.17
C ILE A 100 13.93 4.66 -11.83
N LEU A 101 13.11 3.71 -12.30
CA LEU A 101 13.58 2.46 -12.86
C LEU A 101 14.22 2.65 -14.23
N LYS A 102 15.49 2.25 -14.36
CA LYS A 102 16.19 2.22 -15.64
C LYS A 102 15.94 0.87 -16.32
N LEU A 103 15.24 0.91 -17.45
CA LEU A 103 14.96 -0.25 -18.28
C LEU A 103 15.83 -0.24 -19.54
N PRO A 104 16.24 -1.41 -20.06
CA PRO A 104 16.90 -1.49 -21.37
C PRO A 104 16.03 -0.90 -22.48
N GLU A 105 16.66 -0.46 -23.57
CA GLU A 105 15.94 -0.01 -24.77
C GLU A 105 15.01 -1.10 -25.28
N GLY A 106 13.79 -0.73 -25.64
CA GLY A 106 12.75 -1.67 -26.07
C GLY A 106 12.19 -2.57 -24.97
N LYS A 107 12.47 -2.32 -23.67
CA LYS A 107 11.93 -3.07 -22.52
C LYS A 107 11.06 -2.21 -21.62
N ASN A 108 10.19 -1.38 -22.20
CA ASN A 108 9.42 -0.33 -21.53
C ASN A 108 8.01 -0.77 -21.09
N LYS A 109 7.60 -2.02 -21.31
CA LYS A 109 6.24 -2.50 -21.00
C LYS A 109 6.19 -3.28 -19.69
N VAL A 110 5.08 -3.13 -18.98
CA VAL A 110 4.79 -3.84 -17.73
C VAL A 110 3.81 -4.97 -17.98
N PHE A 111 4.15 -6.19 -17.55
CA PHE A 111 3.18 -7.26 -17.38
C PHE A 111 2.59 -7.18 -15.98
N VAL A 112 1.30 -6.85 -15.90
CA VAL A 112 0.58 -6.67 -14.64
C VAL A 112 -0.06 -7.97 -14.19
N ILE A 113 0.18 -8.35 -12.94
CA ILE A 113 -0.65 -9.32 -12.20
C ILE A 113 -1.36 -8.50 -11.13
N GLY A 114 -2.64 -8.23 -11.31
CA GLY A 114 -3.37 -7.30 -10.45
C GLY A 114 -4.68 -6.77 -11.03
N GLU A 115 -5.31 -5.87 -10.28
CA GLU A 115 -6.59 -5.24 -10.64
C GLU A 115 -6.43 -3.85 -11.30
N SER A 116 -7.55 -3.28 -11.75
CA SER A 116 -7.62 -2.06 -12.59
C SER A 116 -7.00 -0.79 -11.99
N GLY A 117 -6.83 -0.75 -10.67
CA GLY A 117 -6.14 0.35 -9.98
C GLY A 117 -4.71 0.53 -10.46
N ILE A 118 -3.97 -0.57 -10.62
CA ILE A 118 -2.59 -0.56 -11.14
C ILE A 118 -2.57 -0.02 -12.56
N GLU A 119 -3.43 -0.54 -13.43
CA GLU A 119 -3.49 -0.14 -14.83
C GLU A 119 -3.78 1.34 -15.01
N THR A 120 -4.70 1.87 -14.19
CA THR A 120 -5.07 3.27 -14.24
C THR A 120 -3.90 4.15 -13.84
N GLU A 121 -3.17 3.82 -12.77
CA GLU A 121 -1.99 4.59 -12.37
C GLU A 121 -0.81 4.43 -13.35
N LEU A 122 -0.64 3.26 -13.97
CA LEU A 122 0.35 3.11 -15.05
C LEU A 122 0.00 4.02 -16.24
N ARG A 123 -1.28 4.13 -16.61
CA ARG A 123 -1.72 5.06 -17.67
C ARG A 123 -1.47 6.52 -17.30
N THR A 124 -1.71 6.93 -16.06
CA THR A 124 -1.47 8.34 -15.65
C THR A 124 0.00 8.73 -15.73
N GLU A 125 0.92 7.78 -15.54
CA GLU A 125 2.37 7.98 -15.66
C GLU A 125 2.93 7.58 -17.04
N ASN A 126 2.06 7.38 -18.04
CA ASN A 126 2.40 7.01 -19.42
C ASN A 126 3.25 5.74 -19.55
N VAL A 127 3.04 4.76 -18.67
CA VAL A 127 3.73 3.47 -18.68
C VAL A 127 2.91 2.44 -19.46
N PRO A 128 3.41 1.92 -20.60
CA PRO A 128 2.73 0.85 -21.35
C PRO A 128 2.60 -0.42 -20.51
N PHE A 129 1.46 -1.10 -20.61
CA PHE A 129 1.23 -2.35 -19.88
C PHE A 129 0.34 -3.32 -20.65
N ILE A 130 0.44 -4.60 -20.28
CA ILE A 130 -0.45 -5.71 -20.65
C ILE A 130 -0.74 -6.54 -19.40
N GLY A 131 -1.68 -7.50 -19.46
CA GLY A 131 -2.06 -8.27 -18.28
C GLY A 131 -3.23 -7.64 -17.52
N GLY A 132 -3.15 -7.71 -16.19
CA GLY A 132 -4.12 -7.11 -15.29
C GLY A 132 -5.52 -7.68 -15.47
N THR A 133 -6.46 -6.82 -15.87
CA THR A 133 -7.88 -7.13 -16.04
C THR A 133 -8.25 -7.64 -17.42
N ASP A 134 -7.29 -7.83 -18.32
CA ASP A 134 -7.51 -8.38 -19.66
C ASP A 134 -8.29 -9.72 -19.62
N PRO A 135 -9.51 -9.77 -20.18
CA PRO A 135 -10.31 -10.99 -20.25
C PRO A 135 -9.60 -12.16 -20.95
N ALA A 136 -8.72 -11.90 -21.92
CA ALA A 136 -7.95 -12.94 -22.61
C ALA A 136 -7.01 -13.70 -21.67
N LEU A 137 -6.66 -13.09 -20.53
CA LEU A 137 -5.78 -13.63 -19.50
C LEU A 137 -6.52 -13.98 -18.19
N ARG A 138 -7.84 -13.77 -18.12
CA ARG A 138 -8.72 -14.18 -17.00
C ARG A 138 -9.49 -15.46 -17.33
N ARG A 139 -8.74 -16.48 -17.71
CA ARG A 139 -9.25 -17.81 -18.08
C ARG A 139 -8.24 -18.88 -17.71
N ASP A 140 -8.69 -20.13 -17.75
CA ASP A 140 -7.79 -21.26 -17.63
C ASP A 140 -6.83 -21.34 -18.82
N ILE A 141 -5.64 -21.89 -18.55
CA ILE A 141 -4.64 -22.17 -19.57
C ILE A 141 -5.14 -23.32 -20.48
N THR A 142 -4.85 -23.24 -21.77
CA THR A 142 -5.19 -24.24 -22.78
C THR A 142 -3.94 -24.96 -23.29
N PRO A 143 -4.07 -26.15 -23.92
CA PRO A 143 -2.94 -26.82 -24.57
C PRO A 143 -2.19 -25.95 -25.59
N GLU A 144 -2.90 -25.09 -26.32
CA GLU A 144 -2.32 -24.19 -27.31
C GLU A 144 -1.42 -23.13 -26.65
N ASP A 145 -1.80 -22.62 -25.48
CA ASP A 145 -0.98 -21.64 -24.73
C ASP A 145 0.38 -22.23 -24.35
N TYR A 146 0.47 -23.51 -23.99
CA TYR A 146 1.76 -24.14 -23.71
C TYR A 146 2.70 -24.06 -24.91
N GLY A 147 2.20 -24.35 -26.11
CA GLY A 147 2.96 -24.23 -27.35
C GLY A 147 3.42 -22.79 -27.60
N LYS A 148 2.49 -21.83 -27.52
CA LYS A 148 2.77 -20.41 -27.77
C LYS A 148 3.67 -19.76 -26.72
N ILE A 149 3.64 -20.24 -25.49
CA ILE A 149 4.58 -19.80 -24.44
C ILE A 149 5.96 -20.40 -24.69
N ALA A 150 6.04 -21.66 -25.10
CA ALA A 150 7.29 -22.36 -25.36
C ALA A 150 8.05 -21.77 -26.56
N ASP A 151 7.35 -21.45 -27.65
CA ASP A 151 7.95 -20.78 -28.82
C ASP A 151 8.06 -19.25 -28.67
N GLY A 152 7.46 -18.69 -27.62
CA GLY A 152 7.50 -17.28 -27.28
C GLY A 152 6.51 -16.40 -28.04
N SER A 153 5.65 -16.95 -28.91
CA SER A 153 4.66 -16.19 -29.68
C SER A 153 3.54 -15.56 -28.83
N LEU A 154 3.29 -16.07 -27.61
CA LEU A 154 2.38 -15.44 -26.64
C LEU A 154 3.07 -14.37 -25.78
N LEU A 155 4.38 -14.18 -25.94
CA LEU A 155 5.15 -13.24 -25.13
C LEU A 155 5.42 -11.96 -25.90
N ASP A 156 5.20 -10.84 -25.22
CA ASP A 156 5.52 -9.53 -25.76
C ASP A 156 7.01 -9.21 -25.49
N PRO A 157 7.85 -9.04 -26.53
CA PRO A 157 9.27 -8.79 -26.37
C PRO A 157 9.55 -7.45 -25.67
N GLU A 158 8.59 -6.53 -25.61
CA GLU A 158 8.75 -5.22 -24.96
C GLU A 158 8.58 -5.27 -23.44
N VAL A 159 8.12 -6.40 -22.90
CA VAL A 159 7.96 -6.55 -21.45
C VAL A 159 9.32 -6.56 -20.77
N GLY A 160 9.55 -5.54 -19.95
CA GLY A 160 10.74 -5.37 -19.11
C GLY A 160 10.47 -5.45 -17.61
N VAL A 161 9.20 -5.49 -17.20
CA VAL A 161 8.78 -5.51 -15.79
C VAL A 161 7.63 -6.50 -15.60
N VAL A 162 7.70 -7.30 -14.54
CA VAL A 162 6.54 -8.00 -13.98
C VAL A 162 6.18 -7.29 -12.67
N LEU A 163 4.99 -6.68 -12.63
CA LEU A 163 4.47 -5.99 -11.46
C LEU A 163 3.34 -6.83 -10.84
N ALA A 164 3.60 -7.40 -9.67
CA ALA A 164 2.65 -8.19 -8.90
C ALA A 164 1.93 -7.33 -7.84
N GLY A 165 0.61 -7.25 -7.91
CA GLY A 165 -0.23 -6.72 -6.85
C GLY A 165 -1.30 -7.74 -6.46
N LEU A 166 -2.29 -7.28 -5.69
CA LEU A 166 -3.46 -8.11 -5.40
C LEU A 166 -4.28 -8.31 -6.68
N ASP A 167 -4.53 -9.56 -7.04
CA ASP A 167 -5.31 -9.99 -8.21
C ASP A 167 -6.33 -11.04 -7.75
N PHE A 168 -7.61 -10.72 -7.80
CA PHE A 168 -8.68 -11.65 -7.43
C PHE A 168 -8.89 -12.75 -8.49
N HIS A 169 -8.25 -12.61 -9.64
CA HIS A 169 -8.36 -13.47 -10.81
C HIS A 169 -7.00 -14.04 -11.19
N ILE A 170 -6.08 -14.20 -10.23
CA ILE A 170 -4.84 -14.90 -10.48
C ILE A 170 -5.12 -16.34 -10.90
N ASN A 171 -4.41 -16.80 -11.91
CA ASN A 171 -4.56 -18.13 -12.48
C ASN A 171 -3.21 -18.63 -12.99
N TYR A 172 -3.17 -19.91 -13.39
CA TYR A 172 -1.96 -20.55 -13.88
C TYR A 172 -1.40 -19.89 -15.16
N LEU A 173 -2.26 -19.36 -16.04
CA LEU A 173 -1.82 -18.68 -17.27
C LEU A 173 -1.02 -17.42 -16.95
N LYS A 174 -1.54 -16.54 -16.09
CA LYS A 174 -0.83 -15.32 -15.65
C LYS A 174 0.49 -15.65 -14.96
N LEU A 175 0.50 -16.67 -14.09
CA LEU A 175 1.73 -17.12 -13.42
C LEU A 175 2.75 -17.67 -14.42
N SER A 176 2.31 -18.41 -15.42
CA SER A 176 3.17 -18.94 -16.48
C SER A 176 3.80 -17.81 -17.30
N LEU A 177 3.01 -16.83 -17.73
CA LEU A 177 3.51 -15.66 -18.47
C LEU A 177 4.47 -14.83 -17.62
N GLY A 178 4.08 -14.51 -16.37
CA GLY A 178 4.92 -13.78 -15.44
C GLY A 178 6.27 -14.45 -15.21
N PHE A 179 6.28 -15.77 -14.96
CA PHE A 179 7.50 -16.55 -14.82
C PHE A 179 8.38 -16.47 -16.08
N GLN A 180 7.78 -16.57 -17.26
CA GLN A 180 8.50 -16.56 -18.54
C GLN A 180 9.10 -15.19 -18.86
N TYR A 181 8.44 -14.09 -18.47
CA TYR A 181 9.03 -12.76 -18.54
C TYR A 181 10.22 -12.60 -17.58
N LEU A 182 10.10 -13.11 -16.34
CA LEU A 182 11.19 -13.08 -15.37
C LEU A 182 12.41 -13.88 -15.83
N GLN A 183 12.22 -15.08 -16.40
CA GLN A 183 13.30 -15.88 -16.99
C GLN A 183 14.01 -15.15 -18.15
N ARG A 184 13.31 -14.24 -18.85
CA ARG A 184 13.85 -13.41 -19.93
C ARG A 184 14.40 -12.06 -19.45
N GLY A 185 14.60 -11.90 -18.14
CA GLY A 185 15.29 -10.75 -17.55
C GLY A 185 14.39 -9.56 -17.21
N ALA A 186 13.06 -9.71 -17.23
CA ALA A 186 12.17 -8.67 -16.71
C ALA A 186 12.44 -8.43 -15.22
N LYS A 187 12.31 -7.17 -14.77
CA LYS A 187 12.44 -6.81 -13.36
C LYS A 187 11.22 -7.29 -12.58
N PHE A 188 11.46 -7.87 -11.40
CA PHE A 188 10.39 -8.33 -10.53
C PHE A 188 10.03 -7.29 -9.48
N LEU A 189 8.84 -6.71 -9.57
CA LEU A 189 8.32 -5.69 -8.66
C LEU A 189 7.02 -6.17 -8.01
N ALA A 190 6.72 -5.67 -6.82
CA ALA A 190 5.44 -5.87 -6.17
C ALA A 190 4.87 -4.55 -5.67
N THR A 191 3.55 -4.38 -5.76
CA THR A 191 2.90 -3.17 -5.21
C THR A 191 3.03 -3.13 -3.69
N ASN A 192 2.92 -4.28 -3.02
CA ASN A 192 3.23 -4.49 -1.61
C ASN A 192 3.45 -5.99 -1.34
N LEU A 193 3.93 -6.33 -0.14
CA LEU A 193 4.17 -7.72 0.28
C LEU A 193 3.22 -8.19 1.39
N ASP A 194 2.07 -7.55 1.55
CA ASP A 194 1.11 -7.93 2.56
C ASP A 194 0.58 -9.34 2.32
N SER A 195 0.77 -10.22 3.30
CA SER A 195 0.33 -11.62 3.22
C SER A 195 -1.20 -11.76 3.22
N THR A 196 -1.89 -10.81 3.87
CA THR A 196 -3.34 -10.85 4.11
C THR A 196 -4.02 -9.53 3.79
N LEU A 197 -5.24 -9.60 3.29
CA LEU A 197 -6.18 -8.48 3.14
C LEU A 197 -7.27 -8.61 4.22
N PRO A 198 -7.38 -7.67 5.18
CA PRO A 198 -8.49 -7.64 6.13
C PRO A 198 -9.78 -7.18 5.43
N ASN A 199 -10.89 -7.91 5.64
CA ASN A 199 -12.21 -7.53 5.16
C ASN A 199 -13.30 -8.19 6.02
N SER A 200 -14.33 -7.45 6.43
CA SER A 200 -15.50 -7.94 7.18
C SER A 200 -15.15 -8.87 8.35
N HIS A 201 -14.23 -8.45 9.21
CA HIS A 201 -13.76 -9.22 10.39
C HIS A 201 -13.06 -10.55 10.09
N THR A 202 -12.63 -10.77 8.85
CA THR A 202 -11.83 -11.94 8.43
C THR A 202 -10.64 -11.52 7.55
N PHE A 203 -9.81 -12.49 7.18
CA PHE A 203 -8.62 -12.29 6.36
C PHE A 203 -8.71 -13.09 5.05
N PHE A 204 -8.35 -12.44 3.96
CA PHE A 204 -8.21 -13.02 2.63
C PHE A 204 -6.73 -12.96 2.19
N PRO A 205 -6.33 -13.66 1.12
CA PRO A 205 -4.98 -13.51 0.56
C PRO A 205 -4.68 -12.05 0.17
N GLY A 206 -3.55 -11.53 0.64
CA GLY A 206 -3.03 -10.21 0.26
C GLY A 206 -2.09 -10.30 -0.96
N ALA A 207 -1.62 -9.13 -1.45
CA ALA A 207 -0.78 -9.04 -2.64
C ALA A 207 0.55 -9.82 -2.51
N GLY A 208 1.14 -9.85 -1.31
CA GLY A 208 2.34 -10.63 -1.05
C GLY A 208 2.13 -12.11 -1.35
N SER A 209 0.99 -12.67 -0.93
CA SER A 209 0.60 -14.05 -1.19
C SER A 209 0.44 -14.36 -2.69
N ILE A 210 -0.01 -13.38 -3.48
CA ILE A 210 -0.15 -13.50 -4.95
C ILE A 210 1.22 -13.62 -5.63
N SER A 211 2.26 -13.00 -5.07
CA SER A 211 3.62 -13.05 -5.63
C SER A 211 4.38 -14.33 -5.32
N ILE A 212 4.00 -15.07 -4.27
CA ILE A 212 4.74 -16.24 -3.77
C ILE A 212 4.98 -17.33 -4.82
N PRO A 213 4.03 -17.70 -5.71
CA PRO A 213 4.31 -18.70 -6.73
C PRO A 213 5.48 -18.30 -7.66
N LEU A 214 5.59 -17.02 -8.02
CA LEU A 214 6.71 -16.51 -8.82
C LEU A 214 8.01 -16.51 -8.02
N VAL A 215 7.97 -16.12 -6.74
CA VAL A 215 9.13 -16.22 -5.83
C VAL A 215 9.62 -17.66 -5.74
N ASN A 216 8.71 -18.62 -5.55
CA ASN A 216 9.04 -20.03 -5.44
C ASN A 216 9.67 -20.58 -6.72
N MET A 217 9.16 -20.21 -7.90
CA MET A 217 9.69 -20.68 -9.18
C MET A 217 11.01 -20.02 -9.58
N THR A 218 11.24 -18.76 -9.18
CA THR A 218 12.42 -17.99 -9.60
C THR A 218 13.53 -17.93 -8.57
N GLY A 219 13.23 -18.15 -7.29
CA GLY A 219 14.12 -17.88 -6.16
C GLY A 219 14.37 -16.38 -5.92
N GLN A 220 13.69 -15.48 -6.65
CA GLN A 220 13.91 -14.04 -6.59
C GLN A 220 12.79 -13.38 -5.77
N GLN A 221 13.17 -12.46 -4.87
CA GLN A 221 12.21 -11.61 -4.16
C GLN A 221 11.88 -10.38 -5.01
N PRO A 222 10.60 -9.99 -5.14
CA PRO A 222 10.24 -8.75 -5.80
C PRO A 222 10.65 -7.53 -4.97
N LEU A 223 11.02 -6.45 -5.63
CA LEU A 223 11.14 -5.16 -4.95
C LEU A 223 9.75 -4.62 -4.61
N SER A 224 9.45 -4.46 -3.32
CA SER A 224 8.21 -3.86 -2.84
C SER A 224 8.20 -2.34 -3.06
N LEU A 225 7.09 -1.82 -3.58
CA LEU A 225 6.87 -0.39 -3.85
C LEU A 225 5.82 0.23 -2.92
N GLY A 226 5.37 -0.53 -1.94
CA GLY A 226 4.46 -0.14 -0.86
C GLY A 226 5.14 -0.21 0.50
N LYS A 227 4.48 0.29 1.54
CA LYS A 227 4.95 0.22 2.93
C LYS A 227 5.41 -1.21 3.28
N PRO A 228 6.58 -1.40 3.93
CA PRO A 228 7.46 -0.39 4.53
C PRO A 228 8.55 0.18 3.59
N SER A 229 8.42 0.04 2.27
CA SER A 229 9.45 0.46 1.31
C SER A 229 9.79 1.94 1.39
N GLN A 230 11.07 2.26 1.56
CA GLN A 230 11.56 3.65 1.57
C GLN A 230 11.43 4.33 0.21
N ALA A 231 11.31 3.57 -0.90
CA ALA A 231 10.99 4.15 -2.19
C ALA A 231 9.61 4.86 -2.19
N MET A 232 8.63 4.35 -1.43
CA MET A 232 7.35 5.03 -1.24
C MET A 232 7.51 6.27 -0.35
N MET A 233 8.34 6.20 0.70
CA MET A 233 8.61 7.35 1.57
C MET A 233 9.23 8.51 0.80
N ASP A 234 10.26 8.22 0.00
CA ASP A 234 10.95 9.23 -0.81
C ASP A 234 10.01 9.85 -1.85
N ALA A 235 9.09 9.06 -2.43
CA ALA A 235 8.09 9.56 -3.36
C ALA A 235 7.02 10.44 -2.67
N ILE A 236 6.61 10.10 -1.45
CA ILE A 236 5.72 10.91 -0.61
C ILE A 236 6.43 12.23 -0.26
N GLU A 237 7.69 12.18 0.21
CA GLU A 237 8.45 13.37 0.55
C GLU A 237 8.64 14.30 -0.66
N GLY A 238 9.04 13.75 -1.81
CA GLY A 238 9.20 14.51 -3.04
C GLY A 238 7.92 15.19 -3.53
N LYS A 239 6.75 14.59 -3.24
CA LYS A 239 5.44 15.13 -3.60
C LYS A 239 4.92 16.16 -2.61
N PHE A 240 5.02 15.87 -1.31
CA PHE A 240 4.38 16.66 -0.26
C PHE A 240 5.30 17.66 0.42
N HIS A 241 6.61 17.58 0.16
CA HIS A 241 7.66 18.39 0.79
C HIS A 241 7.50 18.44 2.32
N LEU A 242 7.26 17.27 2.92
CA LEU A 242 7.02 17.15 4.35
C LEU A 242 8.33 17.21 5.15
N ASP A 243 8.23 17.68 6.39
CA ASP A 243 9.28 17.53 7.39
C ASP A 243 9.06 16.18 8.11
N ARG A 244 9.99 15.24 7.93
CA ARG A 244 9.90 13.89 8.51
C ARG A 244 9.78 13.96 10.04
N GLU A 245 10.53 14.85 10.71
CA GLU A 245 10.51 14.98 12.18
C GLU A 245 9.18 15.51 12.73
N ARG A 246 8.40 16.21 11.90
CA ARG A 246 7.07 16.73 12.21
C ARG A 246 5.94 15.96 11.52
N THR A 247 6.23 14.74 11.07
CA THR A 247 5.26 13.84 10.44
C THR A 247 5.01 12.61 11.30
N CYS A 248 3.74 12.19 11.39
CA CYS A 248 3.34 10.96 12.09
C CYS A 248 2.70 9.96 11.13
N MET A 249 3.14 8.69 11.17
CA MET A 249 2.43 7.59 10.50
C MET A 249 1.40 6.96 11.44
N VAL A 250 0.15 6.88 11.01
CA VAL A 250 -0.96 6.26 11.71
C VAL A 250 -1.35 4.98 10.99
N GLY A 251 -1.30 3.85 11.70
CA GLY A 251 -1.49 2.52 11.10
C GLY A 251 -1.94 1.48 12.10
N ASP A 252 -2.33 0.32 11.61
CA ASP A 252 -2.77 -0.82 12.41
C ASP A 252 -1.79 -2.00 12.35
N ARG A 253 -0.79 -1.95 11.47
CA ARG A 253 0.11 -3.07 11.19
C ARG A 253 1.58 -2.73 11.42
N LEU A 254 2.28 -3.61 12.15
CA LEU A 254 3.65 -3.40 12.61
C LEU A 254 4.67 -3.48 11.47
N ASN A 255 4.64 -4.54 10.67
CA ASN A 255 5.60 -4.78 9.59
C ASN A 255 5.36 -3.93 8.33
N THR A 256 4.34 -3.07 8.34
CA THR A 256 4.09 -2.11 7.28
C THR A 256 4.09 -0.71 7.83
N ASP A 257 3.07 -0.28 8.56
CA ASP A 257 2.89 1.12 8.90
C ASP A 257 3.87 1.60 9.95
N ILE A 258 4.01 0.84 11.04
CA ILE A 258 4.91 1.23 12.12
C ILE A 258 6.37 1.13 11.66
N GLN A 259 6.72 0.03 10.97
CA GLN A 259 8.04 -0.12 10.37
C GLN A 259 8.32 1.00 9.34
N PHE A 260 7.35 1.35 8.49
CA PHE A 260 7.48 2.42 7.51
C PHE A 260 7.81 3.76 8.17
N GLY A 261 7.11 4.11 9.25
CA GLY A 261 7.37 5.36 9.97
C GLY A 261 8.70 5.35 10.71
N VAL A 262 9.06 4.23 11.36
CA VAL A 262 10.33 4.09 12.10
C VAL A 262 11.53 4.14 11.15
N GLU A 263 11.55 3.30 10.12
CA GLU A 263 12.65 3.25 9.14
C GLU A 263 12.70 4.50 8.26
N GLY A 264 11.54 5.14 8.04
CA GLY A 264 11.44 6.40 7.33
C GLY A 264 11.92 7.60 8.12
N GLY A 265 12.28 7.44 9.41
CA GLY A 265 12.73 8.54 10.26
C GLY A 265 11.64 9.56 10.56
N LEU A 266 10.38 9.13 10.57
CA LEU A 266 9.26 10.00 10.95
C LEU A 266 9.33 10.31 12.44
N GLY A 267 8.92 11.53 12.81
CA GLY A 267 8.94 11.97 14.20
C GLY A 267 8.02 11.19 15.14
N GLY A 268 7.04 10.47 14.58
CA GLY A 268 6.13 9.63 15.35
C GLY A 268 5.47 8.51 14.54
N THR A 269 5.06 7.49 15.28
CA THR A 269 4.16 6.43 14.82
C THR A 269 3.03 6.26 15.83
N LEU A 270 1.80 6.15 15.34
CA LEU A 270 0.60 5.93 16.14
C LEU A 270 -0.07 4.63 15.68
N ALA A 271 -0.08 3.62 16.55
CA ALA A 271 -0.83 2.40 16.31
C ALA A 271 -2.31 2.56 16.74
N VAL A 272 -3.24 2.09 15.92
CA VAL A 272 -4.66 1.91 16.29
C VAL A 272 -4.96 0.43 16.50
N LEU A 273 -5.84 0.07 17.45
CA LEU A 273 -6.16 -1.32 17.77
C LEU A 273 -7.36 -1.90 16.98
N THR A 274 -7.89 -1.14 16.04
CA THR A 274 -9.04 -1.49 15.19
C THR A 274 -8.72 -2.51 14.08
N GLY A 275 -7.43 -2.70 13.75
CA GLY A 275 -7.00 -3.54 12.63
C GLY A 275 -6.20 -4.78 13.03
N VAL A 276 -5.15 -5.08 12.28
CA VAL A 276 -4.40 -6.36 12.29
C VAL A 276 -3.67 -6.61 13.60
N ASN A 277 -2.73 -5.74 13.98
CA ASN A 277 -1.90 -6.00 15.14
C ASN A 277 -2.55 -5.53 16.45
N LYS A 278 -2.28 -6.26 17.52
CA LYS A 278 -2.72 -5.97 18.89
C LYS A 278 -1.53 -5.63 19.78
N LYS A 279 -1.81 -5.11 20.97
CA LYS A 279 -0.78 -4.70 21.95
C LYS A 279 0.26 -5.79 22.22
N ALA A 280 -0.18 -7.04 22.32
CA ALA A 280 0.70 -8.19 22.57
C ALA A 280 1.78 -8.37 21.48
N ASP A 281 1.51 -7.96 20.23
CA ASP A 281 2.41 -8.17 19.10
C ASP A 281 3.69 -7.32 19.19
N TRP A 282 3.60 -6.09 19.73
CA TRP A 282 4.77 -5.23 19.93
C TRP A 282 5.36 -5.33 21.35
N GLU A 283 4.65 -5.98 22.28
CA GLU A 283 5.21 -6.39 23.58
C GLU A 283 6.06 -7.68 23.45
N ALA A 284 5.94 -8.40 22.34
CA ALA A 284 6.76 -9.56 22.02
C ALA A 284 8.25 -9.19 21.87
N LYS A 285 9.14 -10.10 22.26
CA LYS A 285 10.59 -9.88 22.24
C LYS A 285 11.16 -9.73 20.83
N ASP A 286 10.50 -10.35 19.86
CA ASP A 286 10.84 -10.41 18.44
C ASP A 286 9.92 -9.51 17.59
N ALA A 287 9.28 -8.50 18.21
CA ALA A 287 8.46 -7.53 17.51
C ALA A 287 9.24 -6.87 16.36
N VAL A 288 8.67 -6.94 15.16
CA VAL A 288 9.25 -6.36 13.92
C VAL A 288 9.37 -4.85 13.99
N ALA A 289 8.46 -4.19 14.70
CA ALA A 289 8.47 -2.75 14.95
C ALA A 289 7.68 -2.44 16.23
N VAL A 290 8.01 -1.33 16.89
CA VAL A 290 7.36 -0.87 18.11
C VAL A 290 6.84 0.55 17.89
N PRO A 291 5.53 0.83 18.09
CA PRO A 291 4.98 2.16 17.85
C PRO A 291 5.41 3.14 18.95
N ALA A 292 5.51 4.44 18.63
CA ALA A 292 5.80 5.46 19.62
C ALA A 292 4.58 5.75 20.51
N TYR A 293 3.38 5.71 19.92
CA TYR A 293 2.11 5.97 20.56
C TYR A 293 1.07 4.92 20.14
N TYR A 294 0.04 4.73 20.96
CA TYR A 294 -1.13 3.96 20.53
C TYR A 294 -2.43 4.44 21.16
N VAL A 295 -3.53 4.19 20.45
CA VAL A 295 -4.92 4.45 20.86
C VAL A 295 -5.79 3.24 20.53
N ASP A 296 -6.92 3.07 21.22
CA ASP A 296 -7.84 1.97 20.94
C ASP A 296 -8.47 2.12 19.54
N LYS A 297 -8.90 3.34 19.20
CA LYS A 297 -9.47 3.67 17.89
C LYS A 297 -9.09 5.09 17.48
N LEU A 298 -9.11 5.37 16.18
CA LEU A 298 -8.73 6.69 15.66
C LEU A 298 -9.56 7.83 16.28
N SER A 299 -10.85 7.59 16.56
CA SER A 299 -11.74 8.59 17.13
C SER A 299 -11.43 9.00 18.57
N ASP A 300 -10.54 8.29 19.26
CA ASP A 300 -10.06 8.69 20.59
C ASP A 300 -9.25 9.99 20.54
N LEU A 301 -8.66 10.33 19.39
CA LEU A 301 -7.96 11.61 19.20
C LEU A 301 -8.86 12.82 19.43
N ARG A 302 -10.18 12.67 19.29
CA ARG A 302 -11.17 13.75 19.52
C ARG A 302 -11.28 14.18 20.97
N ALA A 303 -10.79 13.37 21.92
CA ALA A 303 -10.74 13.75 23.33
C ALA A 303 -9.71 14.86 23.61
N ALA A 304 -8.83 15.18 22.64
CA ALA A 304 -7.99 16.37 22.67
C ALA A 304 -8.86 17.63 22.64
N LYS A 305 -9.11 18.24 23.81
CA LYS A 305 -9.83 19.51 23.91
C LYS A 305 -8.87 20.68 23.68
N SER A 306 -9.20 21.56 22.75
CA SER A 306 -8.57 22.89 22.61
C SER A 306 -8.73 23.73 23.88
#